data_AF-A0A9E3PRQ7-F1
#
_entry.id   AF-A0A9E3PRQ7-F1
#
_cell.length_a   1.000
_cell.length_b   1.000
_cell.length_c   1.000
_cell.angle_alpha   90.00
_cell.angle_beta   90.00
_cell.angle_gamma   90.00
#
_symmetry.space_group_name_H-M   'P 1'
#
loop_
_entity.id
_entity.type
_entity.pdbx_description
1 polymer ?
#
loop_
_entity_poly.entity_id
_entity_poly.type
_entity_poly.pdbx_seq_one_letter_code
_entity_poly.pdbx_strand_id
1 'polypeptide(L)'
;MKAEFHGGEATVTELGSHLSREPSSQSERKPRLLDLFCCAGGAAVGYHRAGFDIVGVDIVDRPRFPFPFIRADAMKLDPEFIASFDAIHASPPCQSYSDLAKRNGNGHEWPRLIEPVREMLVASGRPYVIENVEGSPLLNPVVLCGTMFPGLRVIRHRLFEANFSIVAPPHKKHPKVHTFDKRKSHFGKTNEWTDFVQVTGGGNCRLAAARDAMGIDWMTKGEINEAIPPAYTELIGRQLLAHIRAIEVSSVKAAAVR
;
A
#
# COMPACT_ATOMS: atom_id res chain seq x y z
N MET A 1 55.94 -49.79 -23.45
CA MET A 1 56.28 -50.70 -22.33
C MET A 1 55.00 -51.03 -21.61
N LYS A 2 54.61 -52.30 -21.66
CA LYS A 2 53.47 -52.88 -20.95
C LYS A 2 53.87 -53.09 -19.48
N ALA A 3 52.94 -52.85 -18.57
CA ALA A 3 52.93 -53.50 -17.26
C ALA A 3 51.46 -53.84 -16.95
N GLU A 4 51.12 -55.12 -17.05
CA GLU A 4 49.89 -55.72 -16.53
C GLU A 4 50.10 -56.04 -15.05
N PHE A 5 49.09 -55.86 -14.20
CA PHE A 5 48.87 -56.74 -13.04
C PHE A 5 47.39 -56.76 -12.62
N HIS A 6 46.79 -57.92 -12.86
CA HIS A 6 45.91 -58.75 -12.01
C HIS A 6 44.68 -58.18 -11.29
N GLY A 7 43.61 -58.97 -11.44
CA GLY A 7 42.29 -58.72 -10.87
C GLY A 7 42.16 -59.01 -9.37
N GLY A 8 41.03 -58.54 -8.85
CA GLY A 8 40.53 -58.81 -7.50
C GLY A 8 39.03 -58.55 -7.50
N GLU A 9 38.26 -59.62 -7.41
CA GLU A 9 36.80 -59.62 -7.28
C GLU A 9 36.44 -59.44 -5.80
N ALA A 10 35.54 -58.50 -5.46
CA ALA A 10 34.96 -58.39 -4.12
C ALA A 10 33.56 -57.75 -4.15
N THR A 11 32.58 -58.64 -4.06
CA THR A 11 31.39 -58.60 -3.19
C THR A 11 30.59 -57.31 -3.03
N VAL A 12 29.32 -57.41 -3.46
CA VAL A 12 28.18 -56.61 -3.01
C VAL A 12 28.05 -56.66 -1.48
N THR A 13 28.08 -55.50 -0.83
CA THR A 13 27.50 -55.33 0.51
C THR A 13 26.96 -53.91 0.64
N GLU A 14 25.69 -53.82 1.00
CA GLU A 14 24.92 -52.61 1.26
C GLU A 14 25.57 -51.73 2.34
N LEU A 15 25.64 -50.43 2.08
CA LEU A 15 25.57 -49.41 3.14
C LEU A 15 24.67 -48.29 2.64
N GLY A 16 23.49 -48.23 3.25
CA GLY A 16 22.49 -47.22 2.98
C GLY A 16 23.01 -45.82 3.30
N SER A 17 22.90 -44.92 2.34
CA SER A 17 22.77 -43.50 2.62
C SER A 17 21.30 -43.15 2.43
N HIS A 18 20.56 -43.12 3.54
CA HIS A 18 19.36 -42.31 3.66
C HIS A 18 19.77 -40.86 3.39
N LEU A 19 19.77 -40.46 2.12
CA LEU A 19 19.69 -39.06 1.73
C LEU A 19 18.28 -38.64 2.10
N SER A 20 18.12 -38.16 3.33
CA SER A 20 17.03 -37.28 3.73
C SER A 20 17.01 -36.14 2.71
N ARG A 21 16.09 -36.26 1.76
CA ARG A 21 15.77 -35.23 0.79
C ARG A 21 15.24 -34.05 1.62
N GLU A 22 16.10 -33.06 1.86
CA GLU A 22 15.63 -31.81 2.47
C GLU A 22 14.45 -31.30 1.62
N PRO A 23 13.35 -30.86 2.25
CA PRO A 23 12.22 -30.33 1.50
C PRO A 23 12.74 -29.13 0.72
N SER A 24 12.78 -29.25 -0.61
CA SER A 24 13.12 -28.18 -1.51
C SER A 24 12.29 -26.96 -1.11
N SER A 25 12.94 -25.88 -0.69
CA SER A 25 12.28 -24.61 -0.40
C SER A 25 11.46 -24.25 -1.61
N GLN A 26 10.12 -24.40 -1.54
CA GLN A 26 9.27 -23.79 -2.55
C GLN A 26 9.65 -22.32 -2.56
N SER A 27 10.12 -21.81 -3.69
CA SER A 27 10.37 -20.38 -3.82
C SER A 27 9.04 -19.69 -3.51
N GLU A 28 8.91 -19.12 -2.32
CA GLU A 28 7.69 -18.42 -1.93
C GLU A 28 7.44 -17.33 -2.97
N ARG A 29 6.37 -17.48 -3.76
CA ARG A 29 5.97 -16.44 -4.70
C ARG A 29 5.70 -15.18 -3.90
N LYS A 30 6.10 -14.02 -4.43
CA LYS A 30 5.74 -12.76 -3.79
C LYS A 30 4.20 -12.63 -3.71
N PRO A 31 3.64 -12.24 -2.56
CA PRO A 31 2.22 -11.97 -2.45
C PRO A 31 1.79 -10.86 -3.41
N ARG A 32 0.63 -11.04 -4.05
CA ARG A 32 0.07 -10.10 -5.02
C ARG A 32 -0.98 -9.22 -4.34
N LEU A 33 -0.90 -7.91 -4.58
CA LEU A 33 -1.85 -6.92 -4.08
C LEU A 33 -2.55 -6.19 -5.23
N LEU A 34 -3.88 -6.12 -5.15
CA LEU A 34 -4.72 -5.34 -6.05
C LEU A 34 -4.93 -3.93 -5.46
N ASP A 35 -4.50 -2.89 -6.17
CA ASP A 35 -4.70 -1.49 -5.79
C ASP A 35 -5.88 -0.91 -6.59
N LEU A 36 -7.04 -0.81 -5.95
CA LEU A 36 -8.27 -0.27 -6.54
C LEU A 36 -8.33 1.25 -6.35
N PHE A 37 -8.77 1.95 -7.41
CA PHE A 37 -8.77 3.42 -7.47
C PHE A 37 -7.34 4.00 -7.37
N CYS A 38 -6.39 3.32 -8.00
CA CYS A 38 -4.96 3.47 -7.74
C CYS A 38 -4.35 4.84 -8.08
N CYS A 39 -5.04 5.67 -8.86
CA CYS A 39 -4.55 6.97 -9.30
C CYS A 39 -3.13 6.85 -9.89
N ALA A 40 -2.19 7.70 -9.48
CA ALA A 40 -0.80 7.61 -9.93
C ALA A 40 0.07 6.67 -9.07
N GLY A 41 -0.51 5.90 -8.14
CA GLY A 41 0.19 4.82 -7.45
C GLY A 41 0.99 5.20 -6.20
N GLY A 42 0.57 6.23 -5.47
CA GLY A 42 1.20 6.59 -4.19
C GLY A 42 1.13 5.46 -3.16
N ALA A 43 -0.07 4.87 -3.00
CA ALA A 43 -0.29 3.68 -2.18
C ALA A 43 0.45 2.46 -2.71
N ALA A 44 0.27 2.13 -4.00
CA ALA A 44 0.94 1.02 -4.67
C ALA A 44 2.46 0.98 -4.43
N VAL A 45 3.16 2.12 -4.55
CA VAL A 45 4.62 2.16 -4.37
C VAL A 45 5.02 1.78 -2.95
N GLY A 46 4.24 2.16 -1.94
CA GLY A 46 4.50 1.74 -0.56
C GLY A 46 4.31 0.24 -0.35
N TYR A 47 3.24 -0.34 -0.89
CA TYR A 47 3.04 -1.80 -0.83
C TYR A 47 4.13 -2.56 -1.60
N HIS A 48 4.56 -2.05 -2.74
CA HIS A 48 5.68 -2.62 -3.49
C HIS A 48 6.97 -2.60 -2.66
N ARG A 49 7.30 -1.46 -2.02
CA ARG A 49 8.44 -1.33 -1.10
C ARG A 49 8.34 -2.29 0.10
N ALA A 50 7.14 -2.63 0.54
CA ALA A 50 6.92 -3.62 1.59
C ALA A 50 7.18 -5.05 1.13
N GLY A 51 7.07 -5.35 -0.18
CA GLY A 51 7.37 -6.65 -0.77
C GLY A 51 6.25 -7.27 -1.62
N PHE A 52 5.18 -6.54 -1.93
CA PHE A 52 4.10 -7.03 -2.79
C PHE A 52 4.39 -6.84 -4.29
N ASP A 53 3.86 -7.76 -5.10
CA ASP A 53 3.68 -7.55 -6.54
C ASP A 53 2.32 -6.87 -6.77
N ILE A 54 2.33 -5.71 -7.44
CA ILE A 54 1.15 -4.83 -7.53
C ILE A 54 0.45 -4.96 -8.88
N VAL A 55 -0.89 -4.91 -8.87
CA VAL A 55 -1.70 -4.58 -10.04
C VAL A 55 -2.63 -3.42 -9.68
N GLY A 56 -2.60 -2.33 -10.44
CA GLY A 56 -3.47 -1.17 -10.24
C GLY A 56 -4.72 -1.21 -11.12
N VAL A 57 -5.84 -0.72 -10.59
CA VAL A 57 -7.08 -0.51 -11.33
C VAL A 57 -7.57 0.92 -11.16
N ASP A 58 -7.91 1.58 -12.26
CA ASP A 58 -8.55 2.89 -12.27
C ASP A 58 -9.41 3.04 -13.53
N ILE A 59 -10.49 3.83 -13.45
CA ILE A 59 -11.38 4.09 -14.58
C ILE A 59 -10.74 5.05 -15.59
N VAL A 60 -9.84 5.91 -15.11
CA VAL A 60 -9.05 6.85 -15.91
C VAL A 60 -7.74 6.18 -16.29
N ASP A 61 -7.23 6.46 -17.50
CA ASP A 61 -5.89 6.04 -17.86
C ASP A 61 -4.83 6.69 -16.96
N ARG A 62 -3.85 5.90 -16.50
CA ARG A 62 -2.83 6.33 -15.53
C ARG A 62 -1.42 6.11 -16.10
N PRO A 63 -0.97 6.94 -17.05
CA PRO A 63 0.32 6.75 -17.73
C PRO A 63 1.55 6.88 -16.80
N ARG A 64 1.37 7.38 -15.58
CA ARG A 64 2.42 7.51 -14.56
C ARG A 64 2.27 6.51 -13.42
N PHE A 65 1.31 5.58 -13.49
CA PHE A 65 1.25 4.47 -12.54
C PHE A 65 2.42 3.51 -12.82
N PRO A 66 3.25 3.17 -11.82
CA PRO A 66 4.55 2.53 -12.07
C PRO A 66 4.51 0.99 -12.16
N PHE A 67 3.33 0.36 -12.12
CA PHE A 67 3.15 -1.11 -12.09
C PHE A 67 2.16 -1.57 -13.16
N PRO A 68 1.93 -2.89 -13.34
CA PRO A 68 0.85 -3.39 -14.20
C PRO A 68 -0.49 -2.73 -13.89
N PHE A 69 -1.16 -2.25 -14.93
CA PHE A 69 -2.35 -1.41 -14.82
C PHE A 69 -3.49 -1.96 -15.67
N ILE A 70 -4.70 -1.91 -15.11
CA ILE A 70 -5.94 -2.27 -15.78
C ILE A 70 -6.84 -1.05 -15.76
N ARG A 71 -7.19 -0.53 -16.94
CA ARG A 71 -8.20 0.52 -17.06
C ARG A 71 -9.60 -0.09 -16.99
N ALA A 72 -10.24 -0.01 -15.83
CA ALA A 72 -11.57 -0.54 -15.60
C ALA A 72 -12.29 0.20 -14.46
N ASP A 73 -13.62 0.10 -14.46
CA ASP A 73 -14.41 0.47 -13.29
C ASP A 73 -14.26 -0.63 -12.22
N ALA A 74 -13.67 -0.28 -11.07
CA ALA A 74 -13.42 -1.23 -9.99
C ALA A 74 -14.70 -1.92 -9.50
N MET A 75 -15.86 -1.25 -9.58
CA MET A 75 -17.15 -1.80 -9.15
C MET A 75 -17.75 -2.80 -10.15
N LYS A 76 -17.11 -3.00 -11.30
CA LYS A 76 -17.54 -3.94 -12.36
C LYS A 76 -16.56 -5.08 -12.59
N LEU A 77 -15.53 -5.19 -11.76
CA LEU A 77 -14.59 -6.30 -11.83
C LEU A 77 -15.29 -7.60 -11.42
N ASP A 78 -14.86 -8.69 -12.03
CA ASP A 78 -15.26 -10.04 -11.64
C ASP A 78 -14.85 -10.33 -10.18
N PRO A 79 -15.77 -10.72 -9.28
CA PRO A 79 -15.44 -11.11 -7.92
C PRO A 79 -14.37 -12.20 -7.83
N GLU A 80 -14.34 -13.16 -8.77
CA GLU A 80 -13.31 -14.21 -8.80
C GLU A 80 -11.93 -13.63 -9.12
N PHE A 81 -11.88 -12.64 -10.02
CA PHE A 81 -10.63 -11.93 -10.32
C PHE A 81 -10.11 -11.18 -9.08
N ILE A 82 -10.99 -10.46 -8.37
CA ILE A 82 -10.63 -9.76 -7.13
C ILE A 82 -10.11 -10.75 -6.09
N ALA A 83 -10.85 -11.85 -5.90
CA ALA A 83 -10.49 -12.90 -4.94
C ALA A 83 -9.23 -13.69 -5.34
N SER A 84 -8.69 -13.52 -6.55
CA SER A 84 -7.44 -14.18 -6.99
C SER A 84 -6.16 -13.55 -6.40
N PHE A 85 -6.26 -12.39 -5.76
CA PHE A 85 -5.15 -11.69 -5.10
C PHE A 85 -5.00 -12.11 -3.64
N ASP A 86 -3.83 -11.89 -3.07
CA ASP A 86 -3.56 -12.23 -1.66
C ASP A 86 -4.03 -11.13 -0.70
N ALA A 87 -4.05 -9.89 -1.18
CA ALA A 87 -4.60 -8.76 -0.45
C ALA A 87 -5.09 -7.65 -1.40
N ILE A 88 -5.90 -6.73 -0.85
CA ILE A 88 -6.50 -5.65 -1.63
C ILE A 88 -6.36 -4.31 -0.89
N HIS A 89 -5.98 -3.27 -1.62
CA HIS A 89 -6.10 -1.89 -1.17
C HIS A 89 -7.17 -1.18 -2.00
N ALA A 90 -7.96 -0.31 -1.39
CA ALA A 90 -8.90 0.55 -2.10
C ALA A 90 -8.89 1.98 -1.57
N SER A 91 -8.78 2.95 -2.47
CA SER A 91 -8.88 4.40 -2.18
C SER A 91 -10.08 5.03 -2.89
N PRO A 92 -11.34 4.67 -2.55
CA PRO A 92 -12.50 5.18 -3.27
C PRO A 92 -12.61 6.71 -3.21
N PRO A 93 -13.22 7.35 -4.23
CA PRO A 93 -13.40 8.79 -4.30
C PRO A 93 -13.96 9.41 -3.00
N CYS A 94 -13.30 10.47 -2.52
CA CYS A 94 -13.56 11.09 -1.22
C CYS A 94 -14.36 12.41 -1.30
N GLN A 95 -14.73 12.86 -2.50
CA GLN A 95 -15.22 14.23 -2.74
C GLN A 95 -16.46 14.54 -1.90
N SER A 96 -17.38 13.58 -1.75
CA SER A 96 -18.59 13.69 -0.92
C SER A 96 -18.30 14.00 0.55
N TYR A 97 -17.11 13.66 1.04
CA TYR A 97 -16.72 13.76 2.46
C TYR A 97 -15.71 14.87 2.75
N SER A 98 -15.15 15.51 1.71
CA SER A 98 -14.09 16.52 1.85
C SER A 98 -14.57 17.80 2.55
N ASP A 99 -13.66 18.48 3.26
CA ASP A 99 -13.95 19.78 3.88
C ASP A 99 -14.40 20.84 2.87
N LEU A 100 -13.89 20.76 1.63
CA LEU A 100 -14.30 21.66 0.56
C LEU A 100 -15.76 21.42 0.16
N ALA A 101 -16.17 20.17 0.00
CA ALA A 101 -17.56 19.85 -0.32
C ALA A 101 -18.51 20.22 0.83
N LYS A 102 -18.08 20.06 2.09
CA LYS A 102 -18.83 20.55 3.27
C LYS A 102 -19.01 22.06 3.24
N ARG A 103 -17.95 22.82 2.92
CA ARG A 103 -18.01 24.29 2.79
C ARG A 103 -18.90 24.75 1.66
N ASN A 104 -18.94 24.00 0.56
CA ASN A 104 -19.73 24.33 -0.63
C ASN A 104 -21.16 23.75 -0.60
N GLY A 105 -21.49 22.88 0.38
CA GLY A 105 -22.79 22.23 0.48
C GLY A 105 -23.10 21.19 -0.62
N ASN A 106 -22.11 20.80 -1.42
CA ASN A 106 -22.30 19.98 -2.62
C ASN A 106 -21.82 18.54 -2.50
N GLY A 107 -21.61 18.05 -1.26
CA GLY A 107 -21.16 16.68 -1.02
C GLY A 107 -22.11 15.58 -1.55
N HIS A 108 -23.38 15.91 -1.80
CA HIS A 108 -24.38 14.99 -2.34
C HIS A 108 -24.21 14.71 -3.85
N GLU A 109 -23.42 15.52 -4.56
CA GLU A 109 -23.17 15.36 -6.00
C GLU A 109 -22.19 14.23 -6.32
N TRP A 110 -21.52 13.70 -5.29
CA TRP A 110 -20.44 12.73 -5.45
C TRP A 110 -20.85 11.35 -4.92
N PRO A 111 -20.45 10.26 -5.61
CA PRO A 111 -20.85 8.92 -5.23
C PRO A 111 -20.27 8.56 -3.85
N ARG A 112 -21.07 7.85 -3.04
CA ARG A 112 -20.67 7.33 -1.73
C ARG A 112 -20.21 5.89 -1.87
N LEU A 113 -18.94 5.70 -2.26
CA LEU A 113 -18.44 4.38 -2.64
C LEU A 113 -17.81 3.57 -1.50
N ILE A 114 -17.64 4.13 -0.30
CA ILE A 114 -16.97 3.41 0.81
C ILE A 114 -17.75 2.15 1.20
N GLU A 115 -19.06 2.26 1.41
CA GLU A 115 -19.93 1.13 1.79
C GLU A 115 -19.94 0.01 0.74
N PRO A 116 -20.27 0.26 -0.55
CA PRO A 116 -20.27 -0.80 -1.55
C PRO A 116 -18.86 -1.38 -1.82
N VAL A 117 -17.80 -0.57 -1.72
CA VAL A 117 -16.42 -1.08 -1.79
C VAL A 117 -16.14 -2.02 -0.62
N ARG A 118 -16.54 -1.66 0.60
CA ARG A 118 -16.38 -2.52 1.78
C ARG A 118 -17.09 -3.85 1.61
N GLU A 119 -18.33 -3.85 1.13
CA GLU A 119 -19.10 -5.07 0.87
C GLU A 119 -18.38 -6.00 -0.12
N MET A 120 -17.88 -5.44 -1.23
CA MET A 120 -17.08 -6.16 -2.22
C MET A 120 -15.80 -6.75 -1.62
N LEU A 121 -15.08 -5.99 -0.79
CA LEU A 121 -13.85 -6.45 -0.14
C LEU A 121 -14.11 -7.55 0.90
N VAL A 122 -15.20 -7.43 1.68
CA VAL A 122 -15.63 -8.49 2.61
C VAL A 122 -15.98 -9.77 1.85
N ALA A 123 -16.73 -9.65 0.74
CA ALA A 123 -17.11 -10.80 -0.09
C ALA A 123 -15.89 -11.50 -0.73
N SER A 124 -14.80 -10.77 -0.99
CA SER A 124 -13.55 -11.37 -1.52
C SER A 124 -12.90 -12.38 -0.56
N GLY A 125 -13.19 -12.29 0.73
CA GLY A 125 -12.55 -13.11 1.77
C GLY A 125 -11.05 -12.81 1.99
N ARG A 126 -10.52 -11.74 1.40
CA ARG A 126 -9.09 -11.38 1.49
C ARG A 126 -8.81 -10.36 2.60
N PRO A 127 -7.58 -10.34 3.14
CA PRO A 127 -7.08 -9.19 3.87
C PRO A 127 -7.19 -7.91 3.02
N TYR A 128 -7.76 -6.85 3.59
CA TYR A 128 -7.99 -5.61 2.84
C TYR A 128 -7.72 -4.34 3.65
N VAL A 129 -7.49 -3.25 2.93
CA VAL A 129 -7.37 -1.88 3.47
C VAL A 129 -8.25 -0.93 2.65
N ILE A 130 -9.06 -0.11 3.31
CA ILE A 130 -9.80 1.00 2.70
C ILE A 130 -9.20 2.30 3.23
N GLU A 131 -8.73 3.14 2.31
CA GLU A 131 -8.19 4.46 2.61
C GLU A 131 -9.22 5.56 2.33
N ASN A 132 -9.30 6.56 3.21
CA ASN A 132 -10.01 7.79 2.92
C ASN A 132 -9.60 8.98 3.81
N VAL A 133 -10.24 10.13 3.59
CA VAL A 133 -10.01 11.38 4.34
C VAL A 133 -10.73 11.41 5.69
N GLU A 134 -10.35 12.36 6.56
CA GLU A 134 -11.02 12.60 7.84
C GLU A 134 -12.51 12.92 7.68
N GLY A 135 -13.34 12.31 8.53
CA GLY A 135 -14.80 12.46 8.50
C GLY A 135 -15.53 11.56 7.49
N SER A 136 -14.80 10.67 6.81
CA SER A 136 -15.39 9.58 6.04
C SER A 136 -16.00 8.49 6.95
N PRO A 137 -17.04 7.76 6.51
CA PRO A 137 -17.69 6.68 7.27
C PRO A 137 -16.87 5.38 7.25
N LEU A 138 -15.61 5.45 7.65
CA LEU A 138 -14.74 4.28 7.84
C LEU A 138 -14.99 3.64 9.22
N LEU A 139 -14.86 2.32 9.29
CA LEU A 139 -15.03 1.54 10.52
C LEU A 139 -13.70 1.40 11.25
N ASN A 140 -13.65 1.87 12.50
CA ASN A 140 -12.47 1.79 13.38
C ASN A 140 -11.13 2.14 12.68
N PRO A 141 -11.04 3.25 11.93
CA PRO A 141 -9.88 3.53 11.11
C PRO A 141 -8.66 3.91 11.95
N VAL A 142 -7.49 3.50 11.46
CA VAL A 142 -6.20 4.00 11.95
C VAL A 142 -5.82 5.25 11.17
N VAL A 143 -5.45 6.31 11.90
CA VAL A 143 -4.97 7.56 11.29
C VAL A 143 -3.46 7.51 11.13
N LEU A 144 -2.96 7.81 9.94
CA LEU A 144 -1.54 8.08 9.68
C LEU A 144 -1.33 9.54 9.26
N CYS A 145 -0.22 10.12 9.72
CA CYS A 145 0.18 11.49 9.42
C CYS A 145 1.67 11.54 9.05
N GLY A 146 2.06 12.49 8.18
CA GLY A 146 3.42 12.54 7.64
C GLY A 146 4.47 12.77 8.72
N THR A 147 4.08 13.46 9.79
CA THR A 147 4.93 13.69 10.98
C THR A 147 5.32 12.41 11.73
N MET A 148 4.66 11.28 11.47
CA MET A 148 5.02 9.97 12.04
C MET A 148 6.20 9.30 11.34
N PHE A 149 6.58 9.77 10.15
CA PHE A 149 7.55 9.11 9.28
C PHE A 149 8.81 9.96 9.13
N PRO A 150 9.98 9.47 9.59
CA PRO A 150 11.26 10.12 9.31
C PRO A 150 11.45 10.29 7.80
N GLY A 151 11.85 11.48 7.37
CA GLY A 151 12.04 11.82 5.95
C GLY A 151 10.83 12.42 5.25
N LEU A 152 9.62 12.35 5.84
CA LEU A 152 8.49 13.12 5.33
C LEU A 152 8.43 14.51 5.96
N ARG A 153 8.16 15.51 5.14
CA ARG A 153 7.94 16.91 5.57
C ARG A 153 6.53 17.38 5.24
N VAL A 154 5.53 16.50 5.41
CA VAL A 154 4.12 16.85 5.14
C VAL A 154 3.22 16.71 6.35
N ILE A 155 2.20 17.57 6.42
CA ILE A 155 1.02 17.33 7.26
C ILE A 155 -0.08 16.82 6.34
N ARG A 156 -0.39 15.54 6.46
CA ARG A 156 -1.41 14.87 5.66
C ARG A 156 -2.01 13.69 6.42
N HIS A 157 -3.19 13.88 6.97
CA HIS A 157 -3.95 12.82 7.62
C HIS A 157 -4.65 11.99 6.58
N ARG A 158 -4.52 10.67 6.69
CA ARG A 158 -5.30 9.67 5.97
C ARG A 158 -5.72 8.57 6.94
N LEU A 159 -6.94 8.08 6.75
CA LEU A 159 -7.58 7.09 7.57
C LEU A 159 -7.54 5.75 6.84
N PHE A 160 -7.27 4.68 7.58
CA PHE A 160 -7.14 3.34 7.04
C PHE A 160 -8.03 2.40 7.85
N GLU A 161 -9.13 1.97 7.25
CA GLU A 161 -9.92 0.82 7.74
C GLU A 161 -9.28 -0.46 7.23
N ALA A 162 -9.23 -1.50 8.07
CA ALA A 162 -8.71 -2.81 7.68
C ALA A 162 -9.38 -3.93 8.47
N ASN A 163 -9.40 -5.15 7.92
CA ASN A 163 -9.84 -6.36 8.63
C ASN A 163 -8.71 -7.06 9.40
N PHE A 164 -7.58 -6.39 9.57
CA PHE A 164 -6.44 -6.81 10.38
C PHE A 164 -5.94 -5.63 11.22
N SER A 165 -5.19 -5.91 12.29
CA SER A 165 -4.67 -4.86 13.16
C SER A 165 -3.55 -4.06 12.48
N ILE A 166 -3.67 -2.73 12.55
CA ILE A 166 -2.61 -1.80 12.14
C ILE A 166 -2.13 -1.04 13.38
N VAL A 167 -0.84 -1.12 13.66
CA VAL A 167 -0.16 -0.35 14.70
C VAL A 167 0.43 0.90 14.06
N ALA A 168 -0.06 2.08 14.45
CA ALA A 168 0.47 3.36 14.02
C ALA A 168 1.66 3.81 14.89
N PRO A 169 2.65 4.53 14.31
CA PRO A 169 3.67 5.19 15.11
C PRO A 169 3.08 6.35 15.93
N PRO A 170 3.78 6.82 16.98
CA PRO A 170 3.32 7.95 17.78
C PRO A 170 3.11 9.22 16.94
N HIS A 171 1.92 9.84 17.08
CA HIS A 171 1.60 11.12 16.45
C HIS A 171 2.11 12.28 17.31
N LYS A 172 2.98 13.14 16.76
CA LYS A 172 3.47 14.34 17.44
C LYS A 172 2.62 15.57 17.12
N LYS A 173 2.75 16.62 17.91
CA LYS A 173 2.14 17.93 17.60
C LYS A 173 2.62 18.42 16.23
N HIS A 174 1.71 18.95 15.44
CA HIS A 174 2.04 19.44 14.12
C HIS A 174 2.99 20.64 14.16
N PRO A 175 4.06 20.61 13.37
CA PRO A 175 4.93 21.76 13.17
C PRO A 175 4.22 22.83 12.34
N LYS A 176 4.82 24.02 12.30
CA LYS A 176 4.37 25.08 11.41
C LYS A 176 4.70 24.69 9.96
N VAL A 177 3.78 24.97 9.04
CA VAL A 177 3.96 24.70 7.61
C VAL A 177 4.41 25.95 6.88
N HIS A 178 5.14 25.75 5.77
CA HIS A 178 5.45 26.80 4.81
C HIS A 178 4.16 27.44 4.26
N THR A 179 4.25 28.69 3.83
CA THR A 179 3.10 29.41 3.27
C THR A 179 3.49 30.43 2.20
N PHE A 180 2.70 30.47 1.13
CA PHE A 180 2.68 31.58 0.17
C PHE A 180 1.57 32.61 0.47
N ASP A 181 0.74 32.38 1.49
CA ASP A 181 -0.34 33.29 1.86
C ASP A 181 0.21 34.48 2.66
N LYS A 182 0.26 35.65 2.00
CA LYS A 182 0.74 36.92 2.57
C LYS A 182 0.00 37.36 3.84
N ARG A 183 -1.19 36.83 4.10
CA ARG A 183 -1.98 37.14 5.30
C ARG A 183 -1.47 36.42 6.55
N LYS A 184 -0.60 35.42 6.40
CA LYS A 184 -0.06 34.63 7.52
C LYS A 184 1.15 35.33 8.13
N SER A 185 1.24 35.35 9.46
CA SER A 185 2.32 36.00 10.22
C SER A 185 3.74 35.47 9.95
N HIS A 186 3.83 34.29 9.35
CA HIS A 186 5.07 33.59 8.99
C HIS A 186 5.34 33.58 7.47
N PHE A 187 4.58 34.34 6.69
CA PHE A 187 4.90 34.59 5.29
C PHE A 187 6.30 35.22 5.17
N GLY A 188 7.11 34.72 4.24
CA GLY A 188 8.51 35.13 4.05
C GLY A 188 9.48 34.69 5.15
N LYS A 189 9.01 33.92 6.15
CA LYS A 189 9.83 33.43 7.29
C LYS A 189 9.97 31.90 7.33
N THR A 190 9.66 31.24 6.22
CA THR A 190 9.69 29.77 6.08
C THR A 190 10.30 29.40 4.73
N ASN A 191 10.84 28.19 4.63
CA ASN A 191 11.49 27.63 3.46
C ASN A 191 10.85 26.27 3.11
N GLU A 192 10.28 26.15 1.92
CA GLU A 192 9.59 24.94 1.45
C GLU A 192 10.49 23.69 1.38
N TRP A 193 11.81 23.86 1.36
CA TRP A 193 12.79 22.77 1.31
C TRP A 193 13.18 22.22 2.68
N THR A 194 12.92 22.97 3.76
CA THR A 194 13.33 22.58 5.12
C THR A 194 12.16 22.49 6.10
N ASP A 195 11.15 23.34 5.95
CA ASP A 195 9.95 23.33 6.80
C ASP A 195 8.89 22.34 6.30
N PHE A 196 7.88 22.05 7.10
CA PHE A 196 6.78 21.18 6.65
C PHE A 196 5.91 21.87 5.60
N VAL A 197 5.30 21.09 4.71
CA VAL A 197 4.38 21.59 3.67
C VAL A 197 3.02 20.89 3.75
N GLN A 198 2.02 21.47 3.10
CA GLN A 198 0.71 20.89 2.85
C GLN A 198 0.56 20.71 1.34
N VAL A 199 0.51 19.45 0.93
CA VAL A 199 0.33 19.09 -0.47
C VAL A 199 -1.16 18.86 -0.70
N THR A 200 -1.86 19.92 -1.11
CA THR A 200 -3.30 19.94 -1.39
C THR A 200 -3.58 20.85 -2.60
N GLY A 201 -4.82 20.84 -3.12
CA GLY A 201 -5.21 21.68 -4.25
C GLY A 201 -4.96 23.18 -4.05
N GLY A 202 -5.04 23.69 -2.81
CA GLY A 202 -4.74 25.08 -2.46
C GLY A 202 -3.24 25.40 -2.35
N GLY A 203 -2.39 24.38 -2.41
CA GLY A 203 -0.93 24.40 -2.56
C GLY A 203 -0.18 25.45 -1.75
N ASN A 204 0.44 25.07 -0.63
CA ASN A 204 1.37 25.97 0.08
C ASN A 204 2.84 25.79 -0.34
N CYS A 205 3.13 24.96 -1.35
CA CYS A 205 4.48 24.65 -1.83
C CYS A 205 4.50 24.33 -3.34
N ARG A 206 5.67 24.50 -3.96
CA ARG A 206 5.92 24.15 -5.36
C ARG A 206 5.90 22.64 -5.57
N LEU A 207 5.74 22.19 -6.82
CA LEU A 207 5.72 20.76 -7.16
C LEU A 207 7.01 20.05 -6.71
N ALA A 208 8.18 20.63 -6.96
CA ALA A 208 9.45 20.02 -6.58
C ALA A 208 9.58 19.81 -5.06
N ALA A 209 9.16 20.80 -4.26
CA ALA A 209 9.13 20.67 -2.79
C ALA A 209 8.08 19.66 -2.31
N ALA A 210 6.92 19.57 -2.97
CA ALA A 210 5.91 18.55 -2.66
C ALA A 210 6.44 17.13 -2.94
N ARG A 211 7.15 16.96 -4.07
CA ARG A 211 7.78 15.69 -4.46
C ARG A 211 8.81 15.23 -3.43
N ASP A 212 9.71 16.13 -3.05
CA ASP A 212 10.70 15.91 -1.99
C ASP A 212 10.02 15.57 -0.65
N ALA A 213 9.07 16.40 -0.22
CA ALA A 213 8.43 16.25 1.08
C ALA A 213 7.60 14.96 1.25
N MET A 214 7.04 14.42 0.16
CA MET A 214 6.26 13.18 0.15
C MET A 214 7.06 11.92 -0.26
N GLY A 215 8.28 12.09 -0.78
CA GLY A 215 9.06 10.99 -1.37
C GLY A 215 8.42 10.42 -2.65
N ILE A 216 7.86 11.29 -3.50
CA ILE A 216 7.21 10.95 -4.77
C ILE A 216 7.82 11.82 -5.87
N ASP A 217 8.51 11.25 -6.86
CA ASP A 217 9.16 12.03 -7.93
C ASP A 217 8.45 11.95 -9.30
N TRP A 218 7.56 10.98 -9.50
CA TRP A 218 6.94 10.69 -10.81
C TRP A 218 5.63 11.42 -11.09
N MET A 219 4.96 11.99 -10.07
CA MET A 219 3.61 12.55 -10.20
C MET A 219 3.57 14.02 -10.64
N THR A 220 2.51 14.40 -11.35
CA THR A 220 2.15 15.81 -11.61
C THR A 220 1.59 16.49 -10.36
N LYS A 221 1.37 17.82 -10.42
CA LYS A 221 0.80 18.57 -9.29
C LYS A 221 -0.63 18.11 -8.93
N GLY A 222 -1.46 17.83 -9.93
CA GLY A 222 -2.81 17.32 -9.69
C GLY A 222 -2.81 15.97 -8.99
N GLU A 223 -1.96 15.05 -9.45
CA GLU A 223 -1.87 13.69 -8.89
C GLU A 223 -1.31 13.68 -7.47
N ILE A 224 -0.20 14.42 -7.22
CA ILE A 224 0.44 14.42 -5.90
C ILE A 224 -0.43 15.08 -4.82
N ASN A 225 -1.32 16.00 -5.19
CA ASN A 225 -2.27 16.61 -4.26
C ASN A 225 -3.27 15.60 -3.67
N GLU A 226 -3.59 14.55 -4.42
CA GLU A 226 -4.49 13.47 -4.01
C GLU A 226 -3.76 12.23 -3.51
N ALA A 227 -2.46 12.07 -3.81
CA ALA A 227 -1.68 10.89 -3.47
C ALA A 227 -1.51 10.63 -1.96
N ILE A 228 -1.37 9.35 -1.61
CA ILE A 228 -0.90 8.90 -0.30
C ILE A 228 0.64 8.83 -0.35
N PRO A 229 1.39 9.37 0.63
CA PRO A 229 2.83 9.17 0.70
C PRO A 229 3.16 7.67 0.79
N PRO A 230 4.06 7.12 -0.05
CA PRO A 230 4.37 5.69 -0.06
C PRO A 230 4.80 5.12 1.30
N ALA A 231 5.41 5.94 2.17
CA ALA A 231 5.82 5.49 3.50
C ALA A 231 4.65 4.96 4.35
N TYR A 232 3.42 5.45 4.13
CA TYR A 232 2.25 5.03 4.91
C TYR A 232 1.89 3.58 4.58
N THR A 233 1.75 3.28 3.29
CA THR A 233 1.39 1.94 2.83
C THR A 233 2.58 0.98 2.85
N GLU A 234 3.81 1.47 2.93
CA GLU A 234 4.99 0.65 3.27
C GLU A 234 4.89 0.11 4.71
N LEU A 235 4.53 0.95 5.68
CA LEU A 235 4.28 0.51 7.05
C LEU A 235 3.12 -0.49 7.12
N ILE A 236 1.99 -0.16 6.50
CA ILE A 236 0.80 -1.04 6.50
C ILE A 236 1.12 -2.35 5.80
N GLY A 237 1.81 -2.30 4.65
CA GLY A 237 2.21 -3.46 3.87
C GLY A 237 3.07 -4.44 4.65
N ARG A 238 4.02 -3.96 5.46
CA ARG A 238 4.83 -4.84 6.33
C ARG A 238 3.97 -5.59 7.35
N GLN A 239 2.99 -4.92 7.95
CA GLN A 239 2.07 -5.53 8.92
C GLN A 239 1.11 -6.51 8.24
N LEU A 240 0.64 -6.17 7.04
CA LEU A 240 -0.20 -7.02 6.21
C LEU A 240 0.52 -8.31 5.78
N LEU A 241 1.79 -8.23 5.37
CA LEU A 241 2.60 -9.43 5.08
C LEU A 241 2.73 -10.34 6.30
N ALA A 242 2.97 -9.77 7.49
CA ALA A 242 3.03 -10.54 8.72
C ALA A 242 1.68 -11.22 9.03
N HIS A 243 0.56 -10.53 8.78
CA HIS A 243 -0.78 -11.08 8.94
C HIS A 243 -1.07 -12.24 7.97
N ILE A 244 -0.75 -12.08 6.68
CA ILE A 244 -0.91 -13.14 5.66
C ILE A 244 -0.14 -14.40 6.07
N ARG A 245 1.14 -14.25 6.44
CA ARG A 245 1.97 -15.38 6.91
C ARG A 245 1.37 -16.09 8.12
N ALA A 246 0.78 -15.34 9.06
CA ALA A 246 0.13 -15.92 10.23
C ALA A 246 -1.12 -16.75 9.88
N ILE A 247 -1.91 -16.31 8.88
CA ILE A 247 -3.05 -17.06 8.36
C ILE A 247 -2.59 -18.37 7.70
N GLU A 248 -1.56 -18.31 6.87
CA GLU A 248 -1.01 -19.48 6.16
C GLU A 248 -0.51 -20.53 7.16
N VAL A 249 0.28 -20.13 8.17
CA VAL A 249 0.77 -21.04 9.22
C VAL A 249 -0.39 -21.68 10.00
N SER A 250 -1.43 -20.89 10.31
CA SER A 250 -2.60 -21.40 11.03
C SER A 250 -3.39 -22.41 10.18
N SER A 251 -3.47 -22.18 8.87
CA SER A 251 -4.17 -23.04 7.92
C SER A 251 -3.46 -24.38 7.74
N VAL A 252 -2.12 -24.37 7.63
CA VAL A 252 -1.30 -25.58 7.56
C VAL A 252 -1.43 -26.42 8.85
N LYS A 253 -1.39 -25.77 10.02
CA LYS A 253 -1.59 -26.47 11.30
C LYS A 253 -2.98 -27.10 11.40
N ALA A 254 -4.03 -26.39 10.98
CA ALA A 254 -5.39 -26.93 10.98
C ALA A 254 -5.55 -28.13 10.04
N ALA A 255 -4.88 -28.13 8.89
CA ALA A 255 -4.88 -29.26 7.96
C ALA A 255 -4.10 -30.47 8.48
N ALA A 256 -3.03 -30.27 9.25
CA ALA A 256 -2.20 -31.35 9.82
C ALA A 256 -2.82 -32.07 11.03
N VAL A 257 -3.88 -31.51 11.63
CA VAL A 257 -4.59 -32.08 12.80
C VAL A 257 -5.86 -32.84 12.38
N ARG A 258 -6.20 -32.84 11.09
CA ARG A 258 -7.31 -33.62 10.50
C ARG A 258 -6.80 -34.92 9.89
#